data_AF-Q4D3M0-F1
#
_entry.id   AF-Q4D3M0-F1
#
_cell.length_a   1.000
_cell.length_b   1.000
_cell.length_c   1.000
_cell.angle_alpha   90.00
_cell.angle_beta   90.00
_cell.angle_gamma   90.00
#
_symmetry.space_group_name_H-M   'P 1'
#
loop_
_entity.id
_entity.type
_entity.pdbx_description
1 polymer ?
#
loop_
_entity_poly.entity_id
_entity_poly.type
_entity_poly.pdbx_seq_one_letter_code
_entity_poly.pdbx_strand_id
1 'polypeptide(L)'
;MLCLSYCFFFVLICKKGSGAKIRRKGTGRSVSLCAMGRKKRVASHAIKSILMKEKSLAQKKKREMDGYQDTPEPVLSQVKDEAAVRFQRNQLTVAAPMQTNMFLSFNKSLGPPFHIWLDTNFINFSMQNKIEIVEGLMDCMLAKVIPCVCDCVMAELEKLGKKFRIALKIARDKRFRRLTCDGKYADDCVVRTVTRHPIYIVATCDQELKRRLRKIPGVPIMYISKHRYTIERLPEVYGAPG
;
A
#
# COMPACT_ATOMS: atom_id res chain seq x y z
N MET A 1 -17.94 4.95 -35.66
CA MET A 1 -18.58 5.75 -34.59
C MET A 1 -18.02 5.30 -33.24
N LEU A 2 -16.72 5.51 -33.04
CA LEU A 2 -15.93 5.15 -31.87
C LEU A 2 -15.77 6.38 -30.95
N CYS A 3 -15.33 6.12 -29.71
CA CYS A 3 -14.72 7.05 -28.75
C CYS A 3 -15.72 7.96 -27.99
N LEU A 4 -15.70 8.12 -26.67
CA LEU A 4 -14.66 7.90 -25.66
C LEU A 4 -15.29 7.58 -24.29
N SER A 5 -14.73 6.57 -23.63
CA SER A 5 -14.71 6.48 -22.17
C SER A 5 -13.90 7.64 -21.62
N TYR A 6 -14.30 8.28 -20.53
CA TYR A 6 -13.41 8.69 -19.43
C TYR A 6 -14.29 9.18 -18.27
N CYS A 7 -14.58 8.25 -17.35
CA CYS A 7 -15.05 8.55 -16.01
C CYS A 7 -13.99 9.39 -15.30
N PHE A 8 -14.25 10.69 -15.16
CA PHE A 8 -13.47 11.56 -14.31
C PHE A 8 -13.83 11.31 -12.85
N PHE A 9 -12.79 10.94 -12.12
CA PHE A 9 -12.70 10.62 -10.71
C PHE A 9 -13.04 11.88 -9.88
N PHE A 10 -14.30 12.03 -9.45
CA PHE A 10 -14.67 13.06 -8.48
C PHE A 10 -14.48 12.51 -7.07
N VAL A 11 -13.28 12.74 -6.53
CA VAL A 11 -12.99 12.55 -5.10
C VAL A 11 -13.80 13.59 -4.34
N LEU A 12 -14.87 13.11 -3.72
CA LEU A 12 -15.72 13.85 -2.80
C LEU A 12 -14.90 14.18 -1.55
N ILE A 13 -14.30 15.38 -1.52
CA ILE A 13 -13.74 15.98 -0.31
C ILE A 13 -14.92 16.34 0.60
N CYS A 14 -15.05 15.58 1.68
CA CYS A 14 -16.03 15.78 2.73
C CYS A 14 -15.74 17.11 3.47
N LYS A 15 -16.34 18.21 2.99
CA LYS A 15 -16.54 19.45 3.76
C LYS A 15 -17.51 19.13 4.91
N LYS A 16 -17.00 18.80 6.09
CA LYS A 16 -17.78 18.94 7.34
C LYS A 16 -17.79 20.40 7.75
N GLY A 17 -18.90 21.07 7.43
CA GLY A 17 -19.31 22.29 8.10
C GLY A 17 -19.63 22.01 9.57
N SER A 18 -19.20 22.91 10.44
CA SER A 18 -19.83 23.10 11.75
C SER A 18 -19.76 24.58 12.05
N GLY A 19 -20.91 25.22 11.86
CA GLY A 19 -21.13 26.63 12.08
C GLY A 19 -20.99 26.99 13.55
N ALA A 20 -20.35 28.13 13.76
CA ALA A 20 -20.37 28.86 15.02
C ALA A 20 -21.78 29.36 15.34
N LYS A 21 -22.29 29.03 16.53
CA LYS A 21 -23.29 29.84 17.27
C LYS A 21 -23.49 29.25 18.67
N ILE A 22 -22.69 29.70 19.64
CA ILE A 22 -23.10 29.61 21.06
C ILE A 22 -22.90 30.99 21.70
N ARG A 23 -23.95 31.33 22.44
CA ARG A 23 -24.48 32.64 22.75
C ARG A 23 -23.95 33.06 24.11
N ARG A 24 -23.37 34.26 24.19
CA ARG A 24 -22.98 34.92 25.46
C ARG A 24 -24.23 35.39 26.22
N LYS A 25 -24.39 34.94 27.45
CA LYS A 25 -24.99 35.61 28.63
C LYS A 25 -24.28 34.97 29.82
N GLY A 26 -23.60 35.63 30.76
CA GLY A 26 -23.69 37.01 31.21
C GLY A 26 -24.14 37.01 32.67
N THR A 27 -23.27 36.58 33.59
CA THR A 27 -23.27 36.86 35.05
C THR A 27 -21.85 36.47 35.51
N GLY A 28 -20.99 37.32 36.07
CA GLY A 28 -21.25 38.40 37.01
C GLY A 28 -20.92 37.90 38.42
N ARG A 29 -19.65 37.62 38.71
CA ARG A 29 -19.11 37.63 40.09
C ARG A 29 -17.60 37.78 40.08
N SER A 30 -17.17 38.91 40.62
CA SER A 30 -15.81 39.34 40.87
C SER A 30 -15.16 38.49 41.95
N VAL A 31 -13.97 37.96 41.69
CA VAL A 31 -12.96 37.69 42.72
C VAL A 31 -11.64 38.20 42.17
N SER A 32 -11.13 39.25 42.81
CA SER A 32 -9.77 39.74 42.65
C SER A 32 -8.80 38.65 43.08
N LEU A 33 -7.77 38.37 42.28
CA LEU A 33 -6.53 37.86 42.85
C LEU A 33 -5.34 38.39 42.05
N CYS A 34 -4.42 38.97 42.83
CA CYS A 34 -3.16 39.55 42.46
C CYS A 34 -2.26 38.62 41.62
N ALA A 35 -1.35 39.29 40.92
CA ALA A 35 0.01 38.84 40.66
C ALA A 35 0.22 37.59 39.79
N MET A 36 0.32 37.76 38.47
CA MET A 36 1.21 36.93 37.64
C MET A 36 1.86 37.73 36.50
N GLY A 37 2.58 38.79 36.89
CA GLY A 37 3.63 39.38 36.06
C GLY A 37 4.86 38.49 36.08
N ARG A 38 5.02 37.60 35.09
CA ARG A 38 6.30 37.06 34.55
C ARG A 38 6.08 35.89 33.56
N LYS A 39 5.02 35.08 33.68
CA LYS A 39 4.82 33.90 32.79
C LYS A 39 4.34 34.21 31.37
N LYS A 40 3.65 35.34 31.12
CA LYS A 40 3.20 35.71 29.76
C LYS A 40 4.34 36.13 28.81
N ARG A 41 5.47 36.61 29.33
CA ARG A 41 6.59 37.10 28.50
C ARG A 41 7.33 35.97 27.77
N VAL A 42 7.36 34.75 28.33
CA VAL A 42 8.09 33.63 27.72
C VAL A 42 7.33 33.08 26.50
N ALA A 43 6.00 32.96 26.60
CA ALA A 43 5.16 32.52 25.49
C ALA A 43 5.12 33.53 24.33
N SER A 44 5.08 34.84 24.63
CA SER A 44 5.13 35.86 23.57
C SER A 44 6.48 35.88 22.85
N HIS A 45 7.59 35.56 23.54
CA HIS A 45 8.91 35.46 22.91
C HIS A 45 9.01 34.25 21.97
N ALA A 46 8.45 33.10 22.35
CA ALA A 46 8.43 31.90 21.51
C ALA A 46 7.63 32.13 20.21
N ILE A 47 6.43 32.71 20.30
CA ILE A 47 5.59 33.03 19.13
C ILE A 47 6.31 34.03 18.21
N LYS A 48 6.95 35.06 18.79
CA LYS A 48 7.73 36.04 18.01
C LYS A 48 8.91 35.39 17.28
N SER A 49 9.57 34.40 17.90
CA SER A 49 10.70 33.68 17.28
C SER A 49 10.28 32.80 16.09
N ILE A 50 9.12 32.14 16.17
CA ILE A 50 8.58 31.32 15.07
C ILE A 50 8.19 32.22 13.89
N LEU A 51 7.50 33.33 14.17
CA LEU A 51 7.06 34.29 13.14
C LEU A 51 8.24 34.98 12.44
N MET A 52 9.34 35.24 13.16
CA MET A 52 10.59 35.76 12.59
C MET A 52 11.26 34.72 11.66
N LYS A 53 11.27 33.44 12.04
CA LYS A 53 11.77 32.35 11.18
C LYS A 53 10.94 32.20 9.90
N GLU A 54 9.61 32.23 9.99
CA GLU A 54 8.73 32.16 8.81
C GLU A 54 8.92 33.35 7.87
N LYS A 55 9.05 34.58 8.40
CA LYS A 55 9.38 35.75 7.58
C LYS A 55 10.74 35.63 6.89
N SER A 56 11.74 35.06 7.56
CA SER A 56 13.06 34.82 6.95
C SER A 56 13.02 33.79 5.82
N LEU A 57 12.24 32.71 5.97
CA LEU A 57 12.04 31.68 4.95
C LEU A 57 11.28 32.23 3.73
N ALA A 58 10.26 33.05 3.96
CA ALA A 58 9.53 33.72 2.90
C ALA A 58 10.42 34.71 2.13
N GLN A 59 11.30 35.45 2.83
CA GLN A 59 12.24 36.36 2.19
C GLN A 59 13.35 35.64 1.42
N LYS A 60 13.79 34.46 1.90
CA LYS A 60 14.73 33.59 1.17
C LYS A 60 14.09 33.03 -0.10
N LYS A 61 12.86 32.51 -0.02
CA LYS A 61 12.11 32.06 -1.21
C LYS A 61 11.88 33.20 -2.20
N LYS A 62 11.59 34.41 -1.72
CA LYS A 62 11.43 35.58 -2.60
C LYS A 62 12.75 35.94 -3.30
N ARG A 63 13.89 35.91 -2.59
CA ARG A 63 15.22 36.09 -3.20
C ARG A 63 15.60 34.97 -4.18
N GLU A 64 15.19 33.73 -3.90
CA GLU A 64 15.36 32.60 -4.83
C GLU A 64 14.48 32.76 -6.08
N MET A 65 13.29 33.33 -5.93
CA MET A 65 12.37 33.60 -7.05
C MET A 65 12.80 34.83 -7.88
N ASP A 66 13.29 35.87 -7.21
CA ASP A 66 13.81 37.10 -7.84
C ASP A 66 15.22 36.89 -8.45
N GLY A 67 15.89 35.80 -8.09
CA GLY A 67 17.19 35.40 -8.64
C GLY A 67 17.10 34.62 -9.95
N TYR A 68 15.89 34.34 -10.44
CA TYR A 68 15.70 33.82 -11.79
C TYR A 68 15.82 34.96 -12.79
N GLN A 69 17.06 35.35 -13.09
CA GLN A 69 17.35 36.11 -14.30
C GLN A 69 17.10 35.18 -15.47
N ASP A 70 16.18 35.57 -16.35
CA ASP A 70 16.00 35.01 -17.68
C ASP A 70 17.33 35.09 -18.44
N THR A 71 18.15 34.05 -18.34
CA THR A 71 19.12 33.78 -19.39
C THR A 71 18.30 33.37 -20.60
N PRO A 72 18.35 34.11 -21.74
CA PRO A 72 17.72 33.64 -22.95
C PRO A 72 18.29 32.26 -23.26
N GLU A 73 17.42 31.25 -23.35
CA GLU A 73 17.82 29.93 -23.82
C GLU A 73 18.58 30.14 -25.15
N PRO A 74 19.78 29.55 -25.31
CA PRO A 74 20.37 29.49 -26.62
C PRO A 74 19.35 28.75 -27.50
N VAL A 75 18.96 29.38 -28.60
CA VAL A 75 18.14 28.76 -29.63
C VAL A 75 18.92 27.51 -30.06
N LEU A 76 18.55 26.35 -29.50
CA LEU A 76 19.16 25.07 -29.82
C LEU A 76 18.68 24.73 -31.22
N SER A 77 19.41 25.27 -32.19
CA SER A 77 19.33 24.98 -33.60
C SER A 77 19.52 23.49 -33.79
N GLN A 78 18.40 22.75 -33.82
CA GLN A 78 18.17 21.48 -34.53
C GLN A 78 19.28 20.40 -34.53
N VAL A 79 20.21 20.39 -33.58
CA VAL A 79 21.08 19.25 -33.32
C VAL A 79 20.45 18.49 -32.17
N LYS A 80 19.50 17.63 -32.52
CA LYS A 80 18.98 16.62 -31.60
C LYS A 80 20.17 15.83 -31.11
N ASP A 81 20.54 15.96 -29.83
CA ASP A 81 21.51 15.07 -29.20
C ASP A 81 21.05 13.63 -29.44
N GLU A 82 21.66 12.97 -30.41
CA GLU A 82 21.26 11.62 -30.83
C GLU A 82 21.34 10.66 -29.65
N ALA A 83 22.24 10.91 -28.70
CA ALA A 83 22.38 10.17 -27.46
C ALA A 83 21.16 10.35 -26.52
N ALA A 84 20.65 11.57 -26.35
CA ALA A 84 19.47 11.83 -25.52
C ALA A 84 18.20 11.27 -26.19
N VAL A 85 18.06 11.45 -27.51
CA VAL A 85 16.96 10.86 -28.29
C VAL A 85 17.05 9.33 -28.30
N ARG A 86 18.24 8.73 -28.37
CA ARG A 86 18.42 7.27 -28.26
C ARG A 86 18.11 6.77 -26.86
N PHE A 87 18.53 7.47 -25.81
CA PHE A 87 18.24 7.10 -24.43
C PHE A 87 16.73 7.16 -24.14
N GLN A 88 16.07 8.23 -24.58
CA GLN A 88 14.62 8.37 -24.45
C GLN A 88 13.89 7.34 -25.33
N ARG A 89 14.34 7.08 -26.57
CA ARG A 89 13.78 6.05 -27.45
C ARG A 89 13.95 4.63 -26.89
N ASN A 90 15.03 4.36 -26.15
CA ASN A 90 15.22 3.09 -25.44
C ASN A 90 14.40 2.99 -24.15
N GLN A 91 13.99 4.12 -23.55
CA GLN A 91 13.07 4.14 -22.40
C GLN A 91 11.58 4.25 -22.83
N LEU A 92 11.30 4.63 -24.07
CA LEU A 92 9.95 4.76 -24.62
C LEU A 92 9.38 3.38 -25.01
N THR A 93 8.55 2.87 -24.11
CA THR A 93 7.44 1.94 -24.36
C THR A 93 7.82 0.53 -24.82
N VAL A 94 8.59 -0.21 -24.04
CA VAL A 94 8.28 -1.65 -23.94
C VAL A 94 7.03 -1.75 -23.08
N ALA A 95 5.85 -1.60 -23.69
CA ALA A 95 4.61 -1.99 -23.04
C ALA A 95 4.80 -3.45 -22.62
N ALA A 96 4.81 -3.72 -21.31
CA ALA A 96 4.95 -5.07 -20.81
C ALA A 96 3.89 -5.94 -21.51
N PRO A 97 4.26 -7.04 -22.18
CA PRO A 97 3.30 -7.83 -22.93
C PRO A 97 2.18 -8.27 -21.99
N MET A 98 0.94 -7.92 -22.32
CA MET A 98 -0.21 -8.44 -21.58
C MET A 98 -0.19 -9.96 -21.69
N GLN A 99 -0.30 -10.65 -20.57
CA GLN A 99 -0.27 -12.11 -20.55
C GLN A 99 -1.48 -12.66 -21.29
N THR A 100 -1.25 -13.62 -22.19
CA THR A 100 -2.24 -14.26 -23.07
C THR A 100 -3.43 -14.87 -22.31
N ASN A 101 -3.24 -15.16 -21.03
CA ASN A 101 -4.20 -15.88 -20.20
C ASN A 101 -5.22 -14.94 -19.52
N MET A 102 -5.08 -13.63 -19.75
CA MET A 102 -5.92 -12.60 -19.15
C MET A 102 -6.97 -12.13 -20.15
N PHE A 103 -8.25 -12.32 -19.84
CA PHE A 103 -9.36 -11.69 -20.55
C PHE A 103 -9.86 -10.51 -19.70
N LEU A 104 -9.52 -9.28 -20.09
CA LEU A 104 -9.72 -8.07 -19.29
C LEU A 104 -8.97 -8.12 -17.95
N SER A 105 -9.69 -8.34 -16.86
CA SER A 105 -9.17 -8.53 -15.49
C SER A 105 -9.34 -9.96 -15.00
N PHE A 106 -9.99 -10.82 -15.80
CA PHE A 106 -10.25 -12.21 -15.48
C PHE A 106 -9.07 -13.07 -15.93
N ASN A 107 -8.51 -13.84 -15.00
CA ASN A 107 -7.40 -14.74 -15.29
C ASN A 107 -7.93 -16.15 -15.53
N LYS A 108 -7.96 -16.60 -16.78
CA LYS A 108 -8.45 -17.93 -17.17
C LYS A 108 -7.52 -19.07 -16.73
N SER A 109 -6.32 -18.77 -16.23
CA SER A 109 -5.35 -19.78 -15.79
C SER A 109 -5.45 -20.15 -14.32
N LEU A 110 -6.32 -19.50 -13.56
CA LEU A 110 -6.59 -19.91 -12.20
C LEU A 110 -7.57 -21.10 -12.23
N GLY A 111 -7.03 -22.30 -12.06
CA GLY A 111 -7.83 -23.52 -11.96
C GLY A 111 -7.30 -24.42 -10.83
N PRO A 112 -8.12 -25.35 -10.33
CA PRO A 112 -7.66 -26.34 -9.36
C PRO A 112 -6.52 -27.21 -9.95
N PRO A 113 -5.44 -27.49 -9.19
CA PRO A 113 -5.21 -27.08 -7.81
C PRO A 113 -4.79 -25.60 -7.70
N PHE A 114 -5.47 -24.84 -6.85
CA PHE A 114 -5.13 -23.44 -6.61
C PHE A 114 -3.82 -23.32 -5.82
N HIS A 115 -2.87 -22.56 -6.35
CA HIS A 115 -1.62 -22.26 -5.65
C HIS A 115 -1.77 -20.99 -4.81
N ILE A 116 -1.64 -21.13 -3.50
CA ILE A 116 -1.87 -20.03 -2.55
C ILE A 116 -0.55 -19.66 -1.89
N TRP A 117 -0.04 -18.46 -2.17
CA TRP A 117 1.14 -17.92 -1.53
C TRP A 117 0.82 -17.47 -0.12
N LEU A 118 1.51 -18.02 0.87
CA LEU A 118 1.34 -17.67 2.28
C LEU A 118 2.39 -16.67 2.74
N ASP A 119 1.91 -15.64 3.44
CA ASP A 119 2.72 -14.62 4.10
C ASP A 119 2.95 -14.97 5.59
N THR A 120 4.04 -14.46 6.18
CA THR A 120 4.41 -14.65 7.59
C THR A 120 3.27 -14.21 8.51
N ASN A 121 2.69 -13.05 8.23
CA ASN A 121 1.57 -12.49 9.00
C ASN A 121 0.33 -13.37 8.91
N PHE A 122 0.03 -13.91 7.72
CA PHE A 122 -1.14 -14.76 7.52
C PHE A 122 -1.06 -16.02 8.38
N ILE A 123 0.07 -16.72 8.36
CA ILE A 123 0.32 -17.91 9.19
C ILE A 123 0.13 -17.59 10.68
N ASN A 124 0.67 -16.45 11.13
CA ASN A 124 0.55 -16.02 12.52
C ASN A 124 -0.91 -15.75 12.92
N PHE A 125 -1.68 -15.07 12.06
CA PHE A 125 -3.09 -14.81 12.32
C PHE A 125 -3.94 -16.08 12.24
N SER A 126 -3.65 -17.03 11.35
CA SER A 126 -4.32 -18.34 11.32
C SER A 126 -4.18 -19.07 12.65
N MET A 127 -2.98 -19.04 13.24
CA MET A 127 -2.71 -19.64 14.55
C MET A 127 -3.44 -18.95 15.70
N GLN A 128 -3.49 -17.63 15.69
CA GLN A 128 -4.25 -16.87 16.70
C GLN A 128 -5.75 -17.17 16.64
N ASN A 129 -6.29 -17.36 15.45
CA ASN A 129 -7.71 -17.71 15.22
C ASN A 129 -7.99 -19.21 15.32
N LYS A 130 -6.98 -20.05 15.62
CA LYS A 130 -7.08 -21.52 15.69
C LYS A 130 -7.61 -22.17 14.40
N ILE A 131 -7.28 -21.60 13.25
CA ILE A 131 -7.66 -22.13 11.94
C ILE A 131 -6.52 -23.02 11.43
N GLU A 132 -6.80 -24.30 11.12
CA GLU A 132 -5.86 -25.13 10.38
C GLU A 132 -5.71 -24.58 8.96
N ILE A 133 -4.48 -24.31 8.54
CA ILE A 133 -4.22 -23.60 7.28
C ILE A 133 -4.78 -24.38 6.09
N VAL A 134 -4.45 -25.67 5.94
CA VAL A 134 -4.86 -26.45 4.77
C VAL A 134 -6.39 -26.61 4.72
N GLU A 135 -7.00 -26.94 5.84
CA GLU A 135 -8.47 -27.09 5.97
C GLU A 135 -9.18 -25.76 5.67
N GLY A 136 -8.78 -24.67 6.33
CA GLY A 136 -9.40 -23.36 6.11
C GLY A 136 -9.24 -22.85 4.67
N LEU A 137 -8.13 -23.17 4.00
CA LEU A 137 -7.94 -22.84 2.58
C LEU A 137 -8.89 -23.63 1.68
N MET A 138 -9.07 -24.93 1.95
CA MET A 138 -10.01 -25.78 1.21
C MET A 138 -11.47 -25.32 1.43
N ASP A 139 -11.85 -25.01 2.67
CA ASP A 139 -13.18 -24.52 3.01
C ASP A 139 -13.51 -23.18 2.35
N CYS A 140 -12.51 -22.31 2.18
CA CYS A 140 -12.69 -21.02 1.54
C CYS A 140 -12.79 -21.12 0.01
N MET A 141 -12.02 -22.02 -0.60
CA MET A 141 -11.94 -22.15 -2.06
C MET A 141 -12.91 -23.19 -2.63
N LEU A 142 -13.44 -24.07 -1.77
CA LEU A 142 -14.28 -25.22 -2.14
C LEU A 142 -13.63 -26.10 -3.23
N ALA A 143 -12.30 -26.16 -3.24
CA ALA A 143 -11.51 -26.82 -4.27
C ALA A 143 -10.16 -27.29 -3.71
N LYS A 144 -9.43 -28.10 -4.50
CA LYS A 144 -8.08 -28.53 -4.15
C LYS A 144 -7.13 -27.33 -4.11
N VAL A 145 -6.42 -27.16 -3.00
CA VAL A 145 -5.45 -26.07 -2.79
C VAL A 145 -4.07 -26.64 -2.47
N ILE A 146 -3.04 -25.92 -2.90
CA ILE A 146 -1.64 -26.20 -2.55
C ILE A 146 -1.06 -24.94 -1.91
N PRO A 147 -0.87 -24.92 -0.57
CA PRO A 147 -0.21 -23.81 0.08
C PRO A 147 1.25 -23.75 -0.34
N CYS A 148 1.73 -22.55 -0.65
CA CYS A 148 3.07 -22.27 -1.11
C CYS A 148 3.75 -21.29 -0.15
N VAL A 149 4.97 -21.60 0.27
CA VAL A 149 5.77 -20.73 1.16
C VAL A 149 7.11 -20.47 0.50
N CYS A 150 7.52 -19.20 0.45
CA CYS A 150 8.81 -18.81 -0.10
C CYS A 150 9.92 -18.90 0.95
N ASP A 151 11.15 -19.09 0.49
CA ASP A 151 12.33 -19.09 1.35
C ASP A 151 12.49 -17.79 2.16
N CYS A 152 12.09 -16.63 1.61
CA CYS A 152 12.11 -15.36 2.34
C CYS A 152 11.13 -15.35 3.53
N VAL A 153 9.93 -15.90 3.35
CA VAL A 153 8.91 -16.06 4.42
C VAL A 153 9.39 -17.07 5.46
N MET A 154 10.04 -18.16 5.03
CA MET A 154 10.67 -19.12 5.95
C MET A 154 11.76 -18.45 6.80
N ALA A 155 12.62 -17.64 6.18
CA ALA A 155 13.67 -16.90 6.88
C ALA A 155 13.09 -15.86 7.86
N GLU A 156 11.98 -15.21 7.53
CA GLU A 156 11.26 -14.32 8.46
C GLU A 156 10.70 -15.08 9.66
N LEU A 157 10.05 -16.24 9.44
CA LEU A 157 9.54 -17.09 10.52
C LEU A 157 10.65 -17.57 11.46
N GLU A 158 11.84 -17.88 10.94
CA GLU A 158 13.00 -18.29 11.75
C GLU A 158 13.54 -17.14 12.61
N LYS A 159 13.52 -15.90 12.10
CA LYS A 159 13.95 -14.69 12.83
C LYS A 159 13.03 -14.33 13.99
N LEU A 160 11.73 -14.63 13.92
CA LEU A 160 10.78 -14.32 14.99
C LEU A 160 11.02 -15.14 16.28
N GLY A 161 11.87 -16.16 16.22
CA GLY A 161 12.39 -16.88 17.39
C GLY A 161 11.42 -17.89 18.02
N LYS A 162 11.64 -18.21 19.31
CA LYS A 162 10.97 -19.33 20.00
C LYS A 162 9.44 -19.23 20.04
N LYS A 163 8.89 -18.01 20.04
CA LYS A 163 7.43 -17.77 20.08
C LYS A 163 6.70 -18.38 18.88
N PHE A 164 7.37 -18.48 17.73
CA PHE A 164 6.78 -18.94 16.47
C PHE A 164 7.23 -20.35 16.07
N ARG A 165 7.75 -21.14 17.03
CA ARG A 165 8.19 -22.52 16.77
C ARG A 165 7.08 -23.40 16.20
N ILE A 166 5.83 -23.19 16.59
CA ILE A 166 4.66 -23.92 16.07
C ILE A 166 4.40 -23.52 14.62
N ALA A 167 4.40 -22.22 14.30
CA ALA A 167 4.26 -21.72 12.94
C ALA A 167 5.36 -22.27 12.01
N LEU A 168 6.60 -22.33 12.49
CA LEU A 168 7.71 -22.91 11.74
C LEU A 168 7.52 -24.42 11.48
N LYS A 169 6.97 -25.18 12.43
CA LYS A 169 6.63 -26.61 12.21
C LYS A 169 5.56 -26.78 11.13
N ILE A 170 4.53 -25.93 11.15
CA ILE A 170 3.42 -25.97 10.19
C ILE A 170 3.92 -25.59 8.79
N ALA A 171 4.73 -24.54 8.68
CA ALA A 171 5.30 -24.12 7.39
C ALA A 171 6.27 -25.15 6.78
N ARG A 172 6.78 -26.09 7.58
CA ARG A 172 7.65 -27.21 7.13
C ARG A 172 6.87 -28.49 6.79
N ASP A 173 5.54 -28.48 6.88
CA ASP A 173 4.70 -29.63 6.55
C ASP A 173 4.86 -30.02 5.06
N LYS A 174 4.79 -31.32 4.75
CA LYS A 174 4.96 -31.89 3.41
C LYS A 174 3.85 -31.46 2.44
N ARG A 175 2.69 -31.04 2.98
CA ARG A 175 1.57 -30.50 2.20
C ARG A 175 1.90 -29.14 1.55
N PHE A 176 2.95 -28.46 2.02
CA PHE A 176 3.31 -27.12 1.57
C PHE A 176 4.39 -27.20 0.49
N ARG A 177 4.17 -26.50 -0.62
CA ARG A 177 5.17 -26.35 -1.67
C ARG A 177 6.14 -25.24 -1.29
N ARG A 178 7.44 -25.53 -1.32
CA ARG A 178 8.46 -24.49 -1.16
C ARG A 178 8.75 -23.81 -2.48
N LEU A 179 8.82 -22.47 -2.44
CA LEU A 179 9.20 -21.63 -3.56
C LEU A 179 10.57 -21.03 -3.27
N THR A 180 11.49 -21.18 -4.22
CA THR A 180 12.83 -20.60 -4.14
C THR A 180 12.81 -19.13 -4.53
N CYS A 181 13.44 -18.27 -3.73
CA CYS A 181 13.50 -16.84 -4.02
C CYS A 181 14.85 -16.20 -3.69
N ASP A 182 15.27 -15.26 -4.55
CA ASP A 182 16.54 -14.51 -4.41
C ASP A 182 16.40 -13.24 -3.54
N GLY A 183 15.20 -12.96 -3.04
CA GLY A 183 14.85 -11.68 -2.42
C GLY A 183 15.07 -11.62 -0.91
N LYS A 184 15.68 -10.52 -0.44
CA LYS A 184 15.79 -10.22 1.01
C LYS A 184 14.47 -9.81 1.66
N TYR A 185 13.56 -9.20 0.90
CA TYR A 185 12.28 -8.67 1.37
C TYR A 185 11.11 -9.49 0.81
N ALA A 186 10.25 -10.03 1.69
CA ALA A 186 9.14 -10.87 1.29
C ALA A 186 8.11 -10.12 0.42
N ASP A 187 7.71 -8.91 0.81
CA ASP A 187 6.71 -8.11 0.08
C ASP A 187 7.10 -7.88 -1.39
N ASP A 188 8.35 -7.48 -1.64
CA ASP A 188 8.86 -7.25 -2.99
C ASP A 188 9.05 -8.55 -3.76
N CYS A 189 9.34 -9.64 -3.07
CA CYS A 189 9.40 -10.97 -3.67
C CYS A 189 8.02 -11.42 -4.16
N VAL A 190 6.99 -11.27 -3.32
CA VAL A 190 5.61 -11.57 -3.67
C VAL A 190 5.22 -10.76 -4.88
N VAL A 191 5.29 -9.43 -4.80
CA VAL A 191 4.85 -8.52 -5.88
C VAL A 191 5.54 -8.86 -7.19
N ARG A 192 6.88 -9.03 -7.22
CA ARG A 192 7.61 -9.41 -8.44
C ARG A 192 7.14 -10.75 -9.02
N THR A 193 6.86 -11.73 -8.16
CA THR A 193 6.48 -13.07 -8.61
C THR A 193 5.07 -13.10 -9.17
N VAL A 194 4.09 -12.51 -8.49
CA VAL A 194 2.71 -12.44 -9.01
C VAL A 194 2.58 -11.55 -10.24
N THR A 195 3.42 -10.51 -10.40
CA THR A 195 3.47 -9.74 -11.65
C THR A 195 3.97 -10.60 -12.82
N ARG A 196 4.99 -11.44 -12.62
CA ARG A 196 5.53 -12.31 -13.67
C ARG A 196 4.62 -13.50 -13.98
N HIS A 197 3.99 -14.06 -12.95
CA HIS A 197 3.13 -15.24 -13.05
C HIS A 197 1.91 -15.05 -12.16
N PRO A 198 0.77 -14.54 -12.67
CA PRO A 198 -0.44 -14.32 -11.87
C PRO A 198 -1.20 -15.63 -11.61
N ILE A 199 -0.51 -16.76 -11.48
CA ILE A 199 -1.12 -18.06 -11.18
C ILE A 199 -1.37 -18.26 -9.68
N TYR A 200 -0.89 -17.32 -8.86
CA TYR A 200 -0.94 -17.42 -7.40
C TYR A 200 -2.06 -16.55 -6.83
N ILE A 201 -2.76 -17.11 -5.84
CA ILE A 201 -3.60 -16.36 -4.91
C ILE A 201 -2.69 -15.95 -3.75
N VAL A 202 -2.73 -14.68 -3.34
CA VAL A 202 -1.88 -14.22 -2.24
C VAL A 202 -2.68 -14.14 -0.96
N ALA A 203 -2.28 -14.91 0.06
CA ALA A 203 -2.86 -14.87 1.40
C ALA A 203 -2.05 -13.94 2.30
N THR A 204 -2.57 -12.74 2.55
CA THR A 204 -1.93 -11.72 3.40
C THR A 204 -2.96 -10.90 4.18
N CYS A 205 -2.60 -10.56 5.41
CA CYS A 205 -3.37 -9.63 6.24
C CYS A 205 -2.80 -8.20 6.21
N ASP A 206 -1.64 -7.99 5.60
CA ASP A 206 -0.96 -6.69 5.58
C ASP A 206 -1.70 -5.69 4.67
N GLN A 207 -1.98 -4.51 5.18
CA GLN A 207 -2.78 -3.52 4.44
C GLN A 207 -2.00 -2.88 3.29
N GLU A 208 -0.68 -2.70 3.45
CA GLU A 208 0.17 -2.09 2.44
C GLU A 208 0.44 -3.07 1.29
N LEU A 209 0.74 -4.33 1.62
CA LEU A 209 0.88 -5.38 0.61
C LEU A 209 -0.43 -5.58 -0.18
N LYS A 210 -1.59 -5.58 0.49
CA LYS A 210 -2.90 -5.62 -0.20
C LYS A 210 -3.09 -4.44 -1.14
N ARG A 211 -2.72 -3.21 -0.76
CA ARG A 211 -2.79 -2.04 -1.66
C ARG A 211 -1.91 -2.21 -2.89
N ARG A 212 -0.70 -2.77 -2.74
CA ARG A 212 0.22 -3.05 -3.86
C ARG A 212 -0.34 -4.11 -4.79
N LEU A 213 -0.84 -5.22 -4.23
CA LEU A 213 -1.46 -6.31 -4.99
C LEU A 213 -2.74 -5.86 -5.71
N ARG A 214 -3.47 -4.88 -5.15
CA ARG A 214 -4.67 -4.33 -5.80
C ARG A 214 -4.40 -3.65 -7.14
N LYS A 215 -3.18 -3.16 -7.34
CA LYS A 215 -2.75 -2.54 -8.61
C LYS A 215 -2.52 -3.57 -9.72
N ILE A 216 -2.28 -4.84 -9.37
CA ILE A 216 -2.05 -5.92 -10.33
C ILE A 216 -3.41 -6.57 -10.67
N PRO A 217 -3.83 -6.59 -11.94
CA PRO A 217 -5.05 -7.28 -12.36
C PRO A 217 -4.87 -8.80 -12.31
N GLY A 218 -5.96 -9.55 -12.09
CA GLY A 218 -5.95 -11.02 -12.14
C GLY A 218 -5.32 -11.73 -10.94
N VAL A 219 -4.94 -11.00 -9.87
CA VAL A 219 -4.37 -11.59 -8.63
C VAL A 219 -5.39 -11.53 -7.49
N PRO A 220 -6.01 -12.65 -7.12
CA PRO A 220 -6.90 -12.72 -5.97
C PRO A 220 -6.13 -12.56 -4.66
N ILE A 221 -6.78 -11.94 -3.68
CA ILE A 221 -6.19 -11.67 -2.36
C ILE A 221 -7.03 -12.39 -1.31
N MET A 222 -6.41 -13.29 -0.56
CA MET A 222 -7.03 -13.95 0.57
C MET A 222 -6.60 -13.31 1.88
N TYR A 223 -7.54 -13.13 2.80
CA TYR A 223 -7.30 -12.55 4.13
C TYR A 223 -8.19 -13.20 5.17
N ILE A 224 -7.89 -12.97 6.45
CA ILE A 224 -8.65 -13.51 7.57
C ILE A 224 -9.65 -12.46 8.05
N SER A 225 -10.92 -12.85 8.18
CA SER A 225 -12.01 -12.03 8.71
C SER A 225 -12.99 -12.90 9.48
N LYS A 226 -13.45 -12.45 10.65
CA LYS A 226 -14.46 -13.16 11.47
C LYS A 226 -14.16 -14.66 11.68
N HIS A 227 -12.90 -14.98 12.02
CA HIS A 227 -12.42 -16.37 12.22
C HIS A 227 -12.55 -17.29 10.99
N ARG A 228 -12.66 -16.74 9.78
CA ARG A 228 -12.69 -17.49 8.52
C ARG A 228 -11.77 -16.83 7.49
N TYR A 229 -11.38 -17.57 6.47
CA TYR A 229 -10.71 -16.99 5.31
C TYR A 229 -11.75 -16.39 4.37
N THR A 230 -11.40 -15.26 3.77
CA THR A 230 -12.22 -14.54 2.80
C THR A 230 -11.33 -14.16 1.63
N ILE A 231 -11.89 -14.20 0.42
CA ILE A 231 -11.16 -13.90 -0.81
C ILE A 231 -11.75 -12.67 -1.51
N GLU A 232 -10.86 -11.77 -1.92
CA GLU A 232 -11.14 -10.59 -2.74
C GLU A 232 -10.76 -10.89 -4.19
N ARG A 233 -11.54 -10.38 -5.15
CA ARG A 233 -11.26 -10.40 -6.60
C ARG A 233 -11.15 -11.79 -7.24
N LEU A 234 -11.83 -12.79 -6.67
CA LEU A 234 -12.03 -14.07 -7.34
C LEU A 234 -13.48 -14.13 -7.87
N PRO A 235 -13.70 -14.00 -9.19
CA PRO A 235 -15.03 -13.97 -9.79
C PRO A 235 -15.84 -15.27 -9.64
N GLU A 236 -15.19 -16.39 -9.33
CA GLU A 236 -15.82 -17.72 -9.27
C GLU A 236 -16.22 -18.19 -7.86
N VAL A 237 -15.84 -17.46 -6.80
CA VAL A 237 -16.08 -17.93 -5.42
C VAL A 237 -17.29 -17.23 -4.78
N TYR A 238 -18.39 -17.99 -4.70
CA TYR A 238 -19.53 -17.71 -3.84
C TYR A 238 -19.11 -17.89 -2.38
N GLY A 239 -18.81 -16.79 -1.66
CA GLY A 239 -18.46 -16.89 -0.24
C GLY A 239 -17.93 -15.62 0.44
N ALA A 240 -17.66 -14.55 -0.31
CA ALA A 240 -17.33 -13.27 0.29
C ALA A 240 -18.60 -12.60 0.84
N PRO A 241 -18.67 -12.21 2.13
CA PRO A 241 -19.69 -11.27 2.57
C PRO A 241 -19.43 -9.94 1.85
N GLY A 242 -20.42 -9.50 1.06
CA GLY A 242 -20.46 -8.14 0.50
C GLY A 242 -20.54 -7.06 1.58
#